data_AF-A0A7J2J932-F1
#
_entry.id   AF-A0A7J2J932-F1
#
_cell.length_a   1.000
_cell.length_b   1.000
_cell.length_c   1.000
_cell.angle_alpha   90.00
_cell.angle_beta   90.00
_cell.angle_gamma   90.00
#
_symmetry.space_group_name_H-M   'P 1'
#
loop_
_entity.id
_entity.type
_entity.pdbx_description
1 polymer ?
#
loop_
_entity_poly.entity_id
_entity_poly.type
_entity_poly.pdbx_seq_one_letter_code
_entity_poly.pdbx_strand_id
1 'polypeptide(L)'
;LWIIHEDMFSDGLNFVFGCAIPFKGAVLSTFRLRSKDLIEKEVVHEIGHVLGLDHCKNECVMMFSNSLYEAMLKPKSLCDLCKEKLRGMYGHV
;
A
#
# COMPACT_ATOMS: atom_id res chain seq x y z
N LEU A 1 -4.41 -10.46 3.09
CA LEU A 1 -4.78 -9.09 3.47
C LEU A 1 -6.03 -9.14 4.33
N TRP A 2 -5.98 -8.53 5.51
CA TRP A 2 -7.13 -8.32 6.38
C TRP A 2 -7.69 -6.92 6.12
N ILE A 3 -9.01 -6.78 6.12
CA ILE A 3 -9.66 -5.48 5.94
C ILE A 3 -10.55 -5.25 7.16
N ILE A 4 -10.37 -4.11 7.81
CA ILE A 4 -11.07 -3.72 9.03
C ILE A 4 -11.66 -2.31 8.89
N HIS A 5 -12.64 -1.95 9.71
CA HIS A 5 -13.22 -0.59 9.74
C HIS A 5 -12.76 0.20 10.99
N GLU A 6 -11.94 -0.39 11.85
CA GLU A 6 -11.42 0.29 13.03
C GLU A 6 -10.23 1.16 12.64
N ASP A 7 -10.10 2.32 13.30
CA ASP A 7 -8.94 3.17 13.11
C ASP A 7 -7.66 2.49 13.60
N MET A 8 -6.54 2.79 12.95
CA MET A 8 -5.25 2.14 13.23
C MET A 8 -4.15 3.16 13.44
N PHE A 9 -3.20 2.81 14.31
CA PHE A 9 -1.97 3.56 14.54
C PHE A 9 -0.79 2.61 14.70
N SER A 10 0.42 3.18 14.62
CA SER A 10 1.67 2.48 14.88
C SER A 10 2.59 3.41 15.68
N ASP A 11 3.57 2.86 16.39
CA ASP A 11 4.49 3.66 17.20
C ASP A 11 5.16 4.75 16.34
N GLY A 12 5.06 6.00 16.82
CA GLY A 12 5.60 7.18 16.13
C GLY A 12 4.71 7.76 15.02
N LEU A 13 3.53 7.19 14.75
CA LEU A 13 2.56 7.71 13.78
C LEU A 13 1.18 7.92 14.42
N ASN A 14 0.55 9.06 14.12
CA ASN A 14 -0.79 9.37 14.63
C ASN A 14 -1.88 8.44 14.09
N PHE A 15 -1.69 7.93 12.87
CA PHE A 15 -2.53 6.89 12.27
C PHE A 15 -1.77 6.20 11.14
N VAL A 16 -2.28 5.05 10.69
CA VAL A 16 -1.86 4.38 9.45
C VAL A 16 -3.10 3.94 8.65
N PHE A 17 -2.98 3.91 7.32
CA PHE A 17 -4.02 3.29 6.50
C PHE A 17 -3.93 1.77 6.55
N GLY A 18 -2.72 1.23 6.54
CA GLY A 18 -2.46 -0.19 6.67
C GLY A 18 -1.08 -0.46 7.22
N CYS A 19 -0.79 -1.75 7.42
CA CYS A 19 0.51 -2.23 7.80
C CYS A 19 0.74 -3.61 7.18
N ALA A 20 1.94 -3.82 6.65
CA ALA A 20 2.34 -5.05 6.00
C ALA A 20 3.63 -5.59 6.61
N ILE A 21 3.71 -6.92 6.68
CA ILE A 21 4.95 -7.65 6.91
C ILE A 21 5.27 -8.41 5.61
N PRO A 22 6.43 -8.13 4.99
CA PRO A 22 6.85 -8.80 3.75
C PRO A 22 6.73 -10.32 3.85
N PHE A 23 6.16 -10.93 2.82
CA PHE A 23 5.94 -12.38 2.65
C PHE A 23 5.06 -13.05 3.71
N LYS A 24 4.39 -12.29 4.59
CA LYS A 24 3.46 -12.84 5.60
C LYS A 24 2.03 -12.38 5.40
N GLY A 25 1.83 -11.06 5.30
CA GLY A 25 0.49 -10.51 5.19
C GLY A 25 0.42 -9.05 5.58
N ALA A 26 -0.76 -8.49 5.42
CA ALA A 26 -1.04 -7.10 5.73
C ALA A 26 -2.46 -6.94 6.29
N VAL A 27 -2.70 -5.82 6.94
CA VAL A 27 -4.00 -5.32 7.37
C VAL A 27 -4.21 -3.91 6.81
N LEU A 28 -5.42 -3.62 6.36
CA LEU A 28 -5.84 -2.31 5.88
C LEU A 28 -7.09 -1.85 6.64
N SER A 29 -7.03 -0.63 7.18
CA SER A 29 -8.18 0.08 7.75
C SER A 29 -8.89 0.91 6.69
N THR A 30 -10.21 0.74 6.59
CA THR A 30 -11.05 1.60 5.75
C THR A 30 -11.58 2.83 6.50
N PHE A 31 -11.33 2.96 7.81
CA PHE A 31 -11.90 4.00 8.67
C PHE A 31 -11.69 5.42 8.11
N ARG A 32 -10.50 5.67 7.54
CA ARG A 32 -10.11 6.98 6.99
C ARG A 32 -10.21 7.06 5.46
N LEU A 33 -10.53 5.95 4.78
CA LEU A 33 -10.61 5.86 3.32
C LEU A 33 -12.05 6.07 2.86
N ARG A 34 -12.32 7.23 2.27
CA ARG A 34 -13.70 7.69 2.00
C ARG A 34 -14.32 7.19 0.69
N SER A 35 -13.58 6.40 -0.09
CA SER A 35 -14.04 5.91 -1.38
C SER A 35 -13.46 4.54 -1.69
N LYS A 36 -14.20 3.77 -2.50
CA LYS A 36 -13.73 2.47 -3.02
C LYS A 36 -12.40 2.60 -3.77
N ASP A 37 -12.22 3.70 -4.49
CA ASP A 37 -11.00 3.99 -5.24
C ASP A 37 -9.76 4.09 -4.34
N LEU A 38 -9.89 4.77 -3.20
CA LEU A 38 -8.81 4.89 -2.23
C LEU A 38 -8.53 3.56 -1.55
N ILE A 39 -9.57 2.77 -1.26
CA ILE A 39 -9.41 1.42 -0.73
C ILE A 39 -8.62 0.57 -1.73
N GLU A 40 -8.98 0.56 -3.00
CA GLU A 40 -8.26 -0.19 -4.04
C GLU A 40 -6.78 0.23 -4.15
N LYS A 41 -6.48 1.53 -4.08
CA LYS A 41 -5.09 2.03 -4.05
C LYS A 41 -4.30 1.48 -2.87
N GLU A 42 -4.81 1.63 -1.65
CA GLU A 42 -4.08 1.18 -0.47
C GLU A 42 -4.03 -0.34 -0.36
N VAL A 43 -5.04 -1.08 -0.86
CA VAL A 43 -4.95 -2.55 -1.02
C VAL A 43 -3.75 -2.92 -1.88
N VAL A 44 -3.56 -2.27 -3.04
CA VAL A 44 -2.43 -2.55 -3.92
C VAL A 44 -1.11 -2.16 -3.25
N HIS A 45 -1.07 -1.06 -2.50
CA HIS A 45 0.10 -0.63 -1.73
C HIS A 45 0.52 -1.68 -0.69
N GLU A 46 -0.39 -2.10 0.17
CA GLU A 46 -0.12 -3.08 1.23
C GLU A 46 0.25 -4.46 0.65
N ILE A 47 -0.44 -4.90 -0.41
CA ILE A 47 -0.06 -6.14 -1.11
C ILE A 47 1.31 -6.00 -1.77
N GLY A 48 1.66 -4.83 -2.31
CA GLY A 48 3.00 -4.56 -2.82
C GLY A 48 4.08 -4.80 -1.76
N HIS A 49 3.86 -4.34 -0.53
CA HIS A 49 4.73 -4.64 0.60
C HIS A 49 4.78 -6.13 0.94
N VAL A 50 3.64 -6.82 0.96
CA VAL A 50 3.60 -8.29 1.17
C VAL A 50 4.40 -9.03 0.10
N LEU A 51 4.39 -8.55 -1.14
CA LEU A 51 5.15 -9.11 -2.24
C LEU A 51 6.63 -8.71 -2.24
N GLY A 52 7.08 -7.87 -1.31
CA GLY A 52 8.48 -7.50 -1.12
C GLY A 52 8.88 -6.17 -1.77
N LEU A 53 7.94 -5.32 -2.16
CA LEU A 53 8.25 -3.95 -2.59
C LEU A 53 8.38 -3.02 -1.39
N ASP A 54 9.43 -2.19 -1.36
CA ASP A 54 9.53 -1.04 -0.47
C ASP A 54 8.78 0.17 -1.03
N HIS A 55 8.70 1.24 -0.22
CA HIS A 55 8.22 2.54 -0.69
C HIS A 55 8.97 3.01 -1.94
N CYS A 56 8.23 3.61 -2.86
CA CYS A 56 8.74 4.12 -4.13
C CYS A 56 8.69 5.65 -4.17
N LYS A 57 9.72 6.28 -4.76
CA LYS A 57 9.77 7.74 -4.96
C LYS A 57 9.28 8.18 -6.35
N ASN A 58 9.01 7.23 -7.25
CA ASN A 58 8.45 7.51 -8.58
C ASN A 58 6.92 7.68 -8.49
N GLU A 59 6.29 8.13 -9.58
CA GLU A 59 4.85 8.05 -9.75
C GLU A 59 4.38 6.60 -9.70
N CYS A 60 3.97 6.16 -8.51
CA CYS A 60 3.69 4.77 -8.20
C CYS A 60 2.71 4.65 -7.03
N VAL A 61 1.85 3.63 -7.06
CA VAL A 61 1.00 3.29 -5.91
C VAL A 61 1.79 2.94 -4.64
N MET A 62 3.06 2.54 -4.76
CA MET A 62 3.98 2.31 -3.63
C MET A 62 4.55 3.59 -3.01
N MET A 63 4.11 4.78 -3.43
CA MET A 63 4.45 6.02 -2.73
C MET A 63 3.88 5.98 -1.31
N PHE A 64 4.70 6.37 -0.33
CA PHE A 64 4.25 6.51 1.05
C PHE A 64 3.21 7.63 1.15
N SER A 65 2.22 7.46 2.04
CA SER A 65 1.16 8.43 2.26
C SER A 65 0.93 8.64 3.75
N ASN A 66 1.31 9.81 4.27
CA ASN A 66 1.06 10.24 5.65
C ASN A 66 -0.29 10.95 5.82
N SER A 67 -0.98 11.23 4.72
CA SER A 67 -2.26 11.93 4.74
C SER A 67 -3.21 11.38 3.69
N LEU A 68 -4.51 11.61 3.91
CA LEU A 68 -5.55 11.26 2.93
C LEU A 68 -5.32 11.99 1.60
N TYR A 69 -4.84 13.23 1.68
CA TYR A 69 -4.51 14.02 0.49
C TYR A 69 -3.37 13.40 -0.33
N GLU A 70 -2.30 12.92 0.31
CA GLU A 70 -1.22 12.21 -0.37
C GLU A 70 -1.69 10.89 -1.01
N ALA A 71 -2.51 10.11 -0.31
CA ALA A 71 -3.11 8.89 -0.85
C ALA A 71 -4.02 9.16 -2.07
N MET A 72 -4.71 10.31 -2.07
CA MET A 72 -5.49 10.76 -3.22
C MET A 72 -4.60 11.12 -4.41
N LEU A 73 -3.46 11.78 -4.18
CA LEU A 73 -2.57 12.23 -5.24
C LEU A 73 -1.74 11.11 -5.89
N LYS A 74 -1.34 10.07 -5.14
CA LYS A 74 -0.50 9.01 -5.72
C LYS A 74 -1.24 8.21 -6.81
N PRO A 75 -0.53 7.70 -7.84
CA PRO A 75 -1.13 6.88 -8.88
C PRO A 75 -1.76 5.59 -8.35
N LYS A 76 -2.67 5.00 -9.14
CA LYS A 76 -3.26 3.68 -8.85
C LYS A 76 -2.38 2.51 -9.29
N SER A 77 -1.42 2.78 -10.18
CA SER A 77 -0.59 1.78 -10.83
C SER A 77 0.82 1.72 -10.23
N LEU A 78 1.45 0.56 -10.37
CA LEU A 78 2.89 0.42 -10.17
C LEU A 78 3.65 1.15 -11.28
N CYS A 79 4.76 1.79 -10.95
CA CYS A 79 5.75 2.22 -11.93
C CYS A 79 6.47 1.01 -12.54
N ASP A 80 7.14 1.22 -13.67
CA ASP A 80 7.78 0.12 -14.40
C ASP A 80 8.90 -0.55 -13.58
N LEU A 81 9.65 0.21 -12.78
CA LEU A 81 10.66 -0.34 -11.88
C LEU A 81 10.06 -1.28 -10.82
N CYS A 82 8.90 -0.95 -10.25
CA CYS A 82 8.22 -1.84 -9.31
C CYS A 82 7.66 -3.08 -10.01
N LYS A 83 7.14 -2.95 -11.25
CA LYS A 83 6.69 -4.10 -12.05
C LYS A 83 7.86 -5.02 -12.39
N GLU A 84 9.00 -4.47 -12.78
CA GLU A 84 10.21 -5.24 -13.08
C GLU A 84 10.73 -5.99 -11.86
N LYS A 85 10.75 -5.36 -10.67
CA LYS A 85 11.08 -6.05 -9.42
C LYS A 85 10.16 -7.23 -9.17
N LEU A 86 8.84 -7.04 -9.28
CA LEU A 86 7.88 -8.14 -9.12
C LEU A 86 8.10 -9.25 -10.15
N ARG A 87 8.34 -8.91 -11.42
CA ARG A 87 8.66 -9.89 -12.47
C ARG A 87 9.96 -10.64 -12.19
N GLY A 88 10.98 -9.98 -11.65
CA GLY A 88 12.24 -10.65 -11.26
C GLY A 88 12.05 -11.65 -10.11
N MET A 89 11.13 -11.35 -9.17
CA MET A 89 10.85 -12.22 -8.02
C MET A 89 9.86 -13.34 -8.33
N TYR A 90 8.87 -13.09 -9.19
CA TYR A 90 7.72 -13.99 -9.41
C TYR A 90 7.43 -14.27 -10.89
N GLY A 91 8.25 -13.85 -11.85
CA GLY A 91 7.97 -14.01 -13.30
C GLY A 91 8.12 -15.44 -13.85
N HIS A 92 8.33 -16.42 -12.97
CA HIS A 92 8.51 -17.83 -13.30
C HIS A 92 7.48 -18.76 -12.65
N VAL A 93 6.40 -18.21 -12.05
CA VAL A 93 5.26 -19.04 -11.62
C VAL A 93 4.39 -19.45 -12.80
#